data_AF-A0A2D4JPA0-F1
#
_entry.id   AF-A0A2D4JPA0-F1
#
_cell.length_a   1.000
_cell.length_b   1.000
_cell.length_c   1.000
_cell.angle_alpha   90.00
_cell.angle_beta   90.00
_cell.angle_gamma   90.00
#
_symmetry.space_group_name_H-M   'P 1'
#
loop_
_entity.id
_entity.type
_entity.pdbx_description
1 polymer ?
#
loop_
_entity_poly.entity_id
_entity_poly.type
_entity_poly.pdbx_seq_one_letter_code
_entity_poly.pdbx_strand_id
1 'polypeptide(L)'
;DNSLCATEAELIQRLQRITVLTTNRFMYQDLSENCPEMIEIPFQDRSSRIVSQQDKTEKEDEPKEFTPRNTFLREMFKIMIEGIGLSIGTSRLSTPKQQWKKILLSCKDTFRVQLGRLLVHTLSPTRSLQERKHTLEFLHVINHQEILRECLSATLQHGPKLSLYLFELMHDHKDELTKEEQISVGAFMNTLKLCGYKYIPLNAPPKPDLIKAMEED
;
A
#
# COMPACT_ATOMS: atom_id res chain seq x y z
N ASP A 1 6.94 -33.10 26.04
CA ASP A 1 6.32 -32.83 24.72
C ASP A 1 5.59 -31.50 24.75
N ASN A 2 6.14 -30.49 24.06
CA ASN A 2 5.64 -29.12 24.10
C ASN A 2 4.66 -28.91 22.93
N SER A 3 3.36 -29.14 23.14
CA SER A 3 2.31 -29.04 22.10
C SER A 3 1.86 -27.60 21.80
N LEU A 4 2.57 -26.59 22.31
CA LEU A 4 2.13 -25.19 22.33
C LEU A 4 2.70 -24.30 21.21
N CYS A 5 3.58 -24.80 20.33
CA CYS A 5 4.19 -23.97 19.29
C CYS A 5 3.53 -24.22 17.93
N ALA A 6 2.92 -23.18 17.34
CA ALA A 6 2.32 -23.25 16.01
C ALA A 6 3.38 -23.60 14.96
N THR A 7 3.03 -24.48 14.01
CA THR A 7 3.92 -24.87 12.91
C THR A 7 4.12 -23.73 11.90
N GLU A 8 5.17 -23.78 11.08
CA GLU A 8 5.38 -22.80 10.00
C GLU A 8 4.17 -22.72 9.06
N ALA A 9 3.61 -23.88 8.68
CA ALA A 9 2.41 -23.95 7.85
C ALA A 9 1.21 -23.26 8.50
N GLU A 10 1.02 -23.44 9.80
CA GLU A 10 -0.07 -22.81 10.53
C GLU A 10 0.14 -21.29 10.67
N LEU A 11 1.37 -20.83 10.87
CA LEU A 11 1.70 -19.41 10.87
C LEU A 11 1.44 -18.77 9.50
N ILE A 12 1.76 -19.46 8.41
CA ILE A 12 1.46 -19.02 7.04
C ILE A 12 -0.05 -18.85 6.85
N GLN A 13 -0.83 -19.89 7.20
CA GLN A 13 -2.30 -19.85 7.07
C GLN A 13 -2.92 -18.73 7.91
N ARG A 14 -2.47 -18.56 9.17
CA ARG A 14 -2.94 -17.50 10.06
C ARG A 14 -2.61 -16.12 9.49
N LEU A 15 -1.38 -15.92 8.99
CA LEU A 15 -0.99 -14.64 8.41
C LEU A 15 -1.79 -14.32 7.15
N GLN A 16 -1.91 -15.27 6.22
CA GLN A 16 -2.74 -15.10 5.03
C GLN A 16 -4.20 -14.74 5.39
N ARG A 17 -4.78 -15.45 6.36
CA ARG A 17 -6.15 -15.19 6.83
C ARG A 17 -6.28 -13.80 7.47
N ILE A 18 -5.35 -13.43 8.34
CA ILE A 18 -5.34 -12.10 8.98
C ILE A 18 -5.23 -11.01 7.91
N THR A 19 -4.36 -11.16 6.90
CA THR A 19 -4.23 -10.17 5.83
C THR A 19 -5.54 -9.98 5.06
N VAL A 20 -6.23 -11.07 4.72
CA VAL A 20 -7.53 -11.01 4.02
C VAL A 20 -8.60 -10.37 4.90
N LEU A 21 -8.72 -10.79 6.16
CA LEU A 21 -9.71 -10.26 7.10
C LEU A 21 -9.49 -8.77 7.36
N THR A 22 -8.25 -8.37 7.59
CA THR A 22 -7.89 -6.96 7.79
C THR A 22 -8.20 -6.13 6.55
N THR A 23 -7.84 -6.62 5.36
CA THR A 23 -8.15 -5.93 4.10
C THR A 23 -9.66 -5.74 3.92
N ASN A 24 -10.44 -6.79 4.18
CA ASN A 24 -11.90 -6.71 4.14
C ASN A 24 -12.45 -5.74 5.19
N ARG A 25 -11.84 -5.69 6.38
CA ARG A 25 -12.24 -4.74 7.43
C ARG A 25 -12.05 -3.30 6.96
N PHE A 26 -10.91 -2.96 6.36
CA PHE A 26 -10.70 -1.64 5.76
C PHE A 26 -11.73 -1.30 4.67
N MET A 27 -12.11 -2.29 3.86
CA MET A 27 -13.03 -2.06 2.73
C MET A 27 -14.48 -1.84 3.13
N TYR A 28 -14.98 -2.64 4.09
CA TYR A 28 -16.42 -2.73 4.38
C TYR A 28 -16.81 -2.09 5.71
N GLN A 29 -15.84 -1.83 6.58
CA GLN A 29 -16.09 -1.11 7.82
C GLN A 29 -15.30 0.20 7.73
N ASP A 30 -15.99 1.33 7.87
CA ASP A 30 -15.29 2.51 8.33
C ASP A 30 -14.73 2.16 9.70
N LEU A 31 -13.42 1.94 9.75
CA LEU A 31 -12.65 1.98 10.98
C LEU A 31 -12.81 3.41 11.49
N SER A 32 -13.94 3.67 12.14
CA SER A 32 -14.19 4.95 12.78
C SER A 32 -13.02 5.22 13.72
N GLU A 33 -12.77 6.50 13.97
CA GLU A 33 -11.76 6.97 14.92
C GLU A 33 -11.93 6.36 16.33
N ASN A 34 -13.05 5.66 16.58
CA ASN A 34 -13.40 4.97 17.81
C ASN A 34 -13.35 3.44 17.69
N CYS A 35 -12.30 2.86 17.10
CA CYS A 35 -11.94 1.46 17.35
C CYS A 35 -10.93 1.39 18.51
N PRO A 36 -11.35 1.30 19.79
CA PRO A 36 -10.45 1.15 20.93
C PRO A 36 -9.64 -0.17 20.91
N GLU A 37 -9.96 -1.06 19.97
CA GLU A 37 -9.39 -2.39 19.86
C GLU A 37 -8.18 -2.48 18.92
N MET A 38 -7.82 -1.40 18.24
CA MET A 38 -6.56 -1.35 17.49
C MET A 38 -5.45 -1.06 18.49
N ILE A 39 -5.09 -2.11 19.24
CA ILE A 39 -4.09 -2.08 20.30
C ILE A 39 -2.91 -1.22 19.85
N GLU A 40 -2.68 -0.13 20.57
CA GLU A 40 -1.39 0.55 20.63
C GLU A 40 -0.38 -0.45 21.20
N ILE A 41 0.00 -1.45 20.40
CA ILE A 41 1.23 -2.17 20.64
C ILE A 41 2.28 -1.22 20.11
N PRO A 42 3.16 -0.66 20.95
CA PRO A 42 4.37 -0.06 20.44
C PRO A 42 5.11 -1.22 19.78
N PHE A 43 5.02 -1.34 18.46
CA PHE A 43 6.01 -2.11 17.70
C PHE A 43 7.30 -1.31 17.80
N GLN A 44 7.94 -1.47 18.96
CA GLN A 44 9.11 -0.77 19.40
C GLN A 44 10.19 -0.96 18.34
N ASP A 45 10.42 0.12 17.58
CA ASP A 45 11.70 0.55 17.06
C ASP A 45 12.77 -0.54 16.88
N ARG A 46 12.73 -1.18 15.72
CA ARG A 46 13.93 -1.80 15.13
C ARG A 46 14.49 -1.05 13.93
N SER A 47 13.98 0.14 13.58
CA SER A 47 14.54 0.93 12.47
C SER A 47 14.59 2.46 12.67
N SER A 48 14.13 3.02 13.80
CA SER A 48 14.27 4.47 14.06
C SER A 48 15.67 4.88 14.53
N ARG A 49 16.52 3.91 14.91
CA ARG A 49 17.79 4.20 15.59
C ARG A 49 18.93 4.70 14.68
N ILE A 50 18.66 5.12 13.44
CA ILE A 50 19.70 5.61 12.50
C ILE A 50 19.49 7.07 12.05
N VAL A 51 18.36 7.72 12.35
CA VAL A 51 18.18 9.13 11.97
C VAL A 51 17.78 9.97 13.19
N SER A 52 18.72 10.11 14.12
CA SER A 52 18.69 11.16 15.13
C SER A 52 20.11 11.56 15.44
N GLN A 53 20.74 12.20 14.46
CA GLN A 53 21.89 13.08 14.62
C GLN A 53 22.24 13.67 13.25
N GLN A 54 21.49 14.69 12.81
CA GLN A 54 22.12 15.89 12.26
C GLN A 54 21.12 17.01 12.00
N ASP A 55 21.54 18.17 12.50
CA ASP A 55 21.20 19.55 12.18
C ASP A 55 19.80 20.11 12.40
N LYS A 56 19.81 21.08 13.32
CA LYS A 56 18.84 22.13 13.53
C LYS A 56 18.78 23.01 12.28
N THR A 57 17.64 23.11 11.63
CA THR A 57 17.20 24.37 11.00
C THR A 57 15.69 24.41 11.03
N GLU A 58 15.17 25.50 11.59
CA GLU A 58 13.78 25.82 11.82
C GLU A 58 12.97 25.83 10.51
N LYS A 59 11.94 25.00 10.43
CA LYS A 59 10.62 25.34 9.86
C LYS A 59 9.57 24.55 10.64
N GLU A 60 8.54 25.27 11.09
CA GLU A 60 7.31 24.71 11.66
C GLU A 60 6.67 23.75 10.65
N ASP A 61 6.87 22.45 10.84
CA ASP A 61 5.89 21.45 10.47
C ASP A 61 5.45 20.82 11.80
N GLU A 62 4.19 21.00 12.18
CA GLU A 62 3.60 20.21 13.25
C GLU A 62 3.90 18.73 12.99
N PRO A 63 4.20 17.93 14.03
CA PRO A 63 4.29 16.48 13.85
C PRO A 63 2.93 15.99 13.35
N LYS A 64 2.84 15.62 12.06
CA LYS A 64 1.69 14.94 11.46
C LYS A 64 1.45 13.65 12.26
N GLU A 65 0.58 13.71 13.25
CA GLU A 65 0.24 12.56 14.08
C GLU A 65 -0.66 11.64 13.24
N PHE A 66 -0.11 10.50 12.82
CA PHE A 66 -0.87 9.51 12.08
C PHE A 66 -1.93 8.93 13.02
N THR A 67 -3.19 8.97 12.59
CA THR A 67 -4.25 8.23 13.30
C THR A 67 -3.82 6.76 13.44
N PRO A 68 -4.23 6.06 14.51
CA PRO A 68 -3.91 4.65 14.69
C PRO A 68 -4.22 3.84 13.42
N ARG A 69 -5.39 4.07 12.82
CA ARG A 69 -5.81 3.48 11.54
C ARG A 69 -4.75 3.64 10.43
N ASN A 70 -4.24 4.85 10.23
CA ASN A 70 -3.24 5.15 9.20
C ASN A 70 -1.89 4.46 9.51
N THR A 71 -1.49 4.43 10.78
CA THR A 71 -0.29 3.72 11.24
C THR A 71 -0.38 2.22 10.95
N PHE A 72 -1.51 1.59 11.26
CA PHE A 72 -1.70 0.17 10.98
C PHE A 72 -1.80 -0.14 9.50
N LEU A 73 -2.47 0.72 8.73
CA LEU A 73 -2.51 0.61 7.27
C LEU A 73 -1.09 0.65 6.68
N ARG A 74 -0.24 1.57 7.13
CA ARG A 74 1.17 1.67 6.72
C ARG A 74 1.96 0.39 7.02
N GLU A 75 1.84 -0.15 8.22
CA GLU A 75 2.54 -1.40 8.57
C GLU A 75 2.00 -2.60 7.78
N MET A 76 0.70 -2.64 7.48
CA MET A 76 0.11 -3.63 6.57
C MET A 76 0.70 -3.54 5.16
N PHE A 77 0.79 -2.33 4.59
CA PHE A 77 1.48 -2.09 3.32
C PHE A 77 2.91 -2.63 3.38
N LYS A 78 3.67 -2.23 4.40
CA LYS A 78 5.07 -2.62 4.57
C LYS A 78 5.28 -4.13 4.66
N ILE A 79 4.48 -4.87 5.45
CA ILE A 79 4.60 -6.33 5.57
C ILE A 79 4.30 -7.02 4.24
N MET A 80 3.23 -6.63 3.55
CA MET A 80 2.86 -7.22 2.26
C MET A 80 3.94 -6.98 1.21
N ILE A 81 4.40 -5.74 1.13
CA ILE A 81 5.48 -5.31 0.25
C ILE A 81 6.77 -6.08 0.56
N GLU A 82 7.19 -6.17 1.83
CA GLU A 82 8.39 -6.92 2.22
C GLU A 82 8.29 -8.37 1.75
N GLY A 83 7.16 -9.03 1.97
CA GLY A 83 6.94 -10.41 1.54
C GLY A 83 7.00 -10.59 0.03
N ILE A 84 6.52 -9.62 -0.75
CA ILE A 84 6.62 -9.65 -2.22
C ILE A 84 8.06 -9.39 -2.66
N GLY A 85 8.74 -8.41 -2.06
CA GLY A 85 10.13 -8.06 -2.35
C GLY A 85 11.12 -9.21 -2.14
N LEU A 86 10.84 -10.12 -1.19
CA LEU A 86 11.64 -11.33 -0.98
C LEU A 86 11.72 -12.22 -2.23
N SER A 87 10.71 -12.19 -3.11
CA SER A 87 10.73 -12.96 -4.36
C SER A 87 11.54 -12.32 -5.49
N ILE A 88 11.78 -11.01 -5.40
CA ILE A 88 12.49 -10.22 -6.42
C ILE A 88 14.00 -10.26 -6.17
N GLY A 89 14.41 -10.17 -4.90
CA GLY A 89 15.82 -10.20 -4.49
C GLY A 89 16.43 -11.60 -4.33
N THR A 90 15.63 -12.66 -4.38
CA THR A 90 16.14 -14.04 -4.32
C THR A 90 16.47 -14.52 -5.73
N SER A 91 17.76 -14.50 -6.09
CA SER A 91 18.26 -15.37 -7.17
C SER A 91 17.74 -16.78 -6.89
N ARG A 92 17.16 -17.44 -7.91
CA ARG A 92 16.22 -18.59 -7.87
C ARG A 92 16.65 -19.86 -7.08
N LEU A 93 17.72 -19.80 -6.29
CA LEU A 93 18.45 -20.95 -5.74
C LEU A 93 18.66 -20.90 -4.21
N SER A 94 18.25 -19.86 -3.47
CA SER A 94 18.42 -19.84 -2.01
C SER A 94 17.14 -19.53 -1.25
N THR A 95 16.58 -20.55 -0.57
CA THR A 95 15.49 -20.38 0.39
C THR A 95 15.95 -19.46 1.54
N PRO A 96 15.13 -18.49 1.98
CA PRO A 96 15.49 -17.62 3.10
C PRO A 96 15.84 -18.43 4.35
N LYS A 97 17.00 -18.17 4.97
CA LYS A 97 17.45 -18.90 6.18
C LYS A 97 16.62 -18.57 7.43
N GLN A 98 15.99 -17.40 7.46
CA GLN A 98 15.18 -16.92 8.58
C GLN A 98 13.72 -17.37 8.42
N GLN A 99 13.15 -18.04 9.42
CA GLN A 99 11.78 -18.58 9.42
C GLN A 99 10.73 -17.51 9.05
N TRP A 100 10.82 -16.30 9.61
CA TRP A 100 9.92 -15.19 9.27
C TRP A 100 9.91 -14.86 7.76
N LYS A 101 11.08 -14.83 7.13
CA LYS A 101 11.20 -14.57 5.68
C LYS A 101 10.58 -15.70 4.84
N LYS A 102 10.67 -16.96 5.29
CA LYS A 102 9.99 -18.08 4.63
C LYS A 102 8.47 -17.95 4.72
N ILE A 103 7.96 -17.57 5.90
CA ILE A 103 6.53 -17.34 6.12
C ILE A 103 6.04 -16.21 5.21
N LEU A 104 6.73 -15.07 5.19
CA LEU A 104 6.38 -13.93 4.33
C LEU A 104 6.40 -14.29 2.84
N LEU A 105 7.46 -14.98 2.38
CA LEU A 105 7.57 -15.42 0.99
C LEU A 105 6.43 -16.39 0.61
N SER A 106 6.02 -17.26 1.53
CA SER A 106 4.90 -18.19 1.31
C SER A 106 3.53 -17.49 1.26
N CYS A 107 3.44 -16.27 1.77
CA CYS A 107 2.24 -15.44 1.73
C CYS A 107 2.17 -14.55 0.47
N LYS A 108 3.17 -14.60 -0.42
CA LYS A 108 3.34 -13.68 -1.55
C LYS A 108 2.07 -13.49 -2.37
N ASP A 109 1.43 -14.56 -2.82
CA ASP A 109 0.28 -14.43 -3.73
C ASP A 109 -0.94 -13.81 -3.02
N THR A 110 -1.16 -14.15 -1.75
CA THR A 110 -2.15 -13.47 -0.90
C THR A 110 -1.81 -11.98 -0.76
N PHE A 111 -0.55 -11.64 -0.48
CA PHE A 111 -0.10 -10.26 -0.36
C PHE A 111 -0.30 -9.48 -1.65
N ARG A 112 0.03 -10.04 -2.81
CA ARG A 112 -0.18 -9.37 -4.11
C ARG A 112 -1.64 -9.00 -4.34
N VAL A 113 -2.56 -9.96 -4.10
CA VAL A 113 -4.00 -9.72 -4.25
C VAL A 113 -4.49 -8.69 -3.23
N GLN A 114 -4.16 -8.84 -1.95
CA GLN A 114 -4.66 -7.94 -0.90
C GLN A 114 -4.07 -6.52 -1.01
N LEU A 115 -2.82 -6.39 -1.42
CA LEU A 115 -2.17 -5.11 -1.66
C LEU A 115 -2.82 -4.36 -2.83
N GLY A 116 -3.07 -5.04 -3.96
CA GLY A 116 -3.78 -4.43 -5.09
C GLY A 116 -5.19 -3.98 -4.72
N ARG A 117 -5.91 -4.81 -3.96
CA ARG A 117 -7.21 -4.48 -3.38
C ARG A 117 -7.17 -3.24 -2.48
N LEU A 118 -6.22 -3.17 -1.55
CA LEU A 118 -6.07 -2.03 -0.64
C LEU A 118 -5.73 -0.74 -1.40
N LEU A 119 -4.84 -0.81 -2.40
CA LEU A 119 -4.50 0.33 -3.23
C LEU A 119 -5.73 0.93 -3.93
N VAL A 120 -6.58 0.08 -4.51
CA VAL A 120 -7.84 0.53 -5.15
C VAL A 120 -8.72 1.25 -4.13
N HIS A 121 -8.88 0.67 -2.94
CA HIS A 121 -9.72 1.25 -1.90
C HIS A 121 -9.19 2.59 -1.38
N THR A 122 -7.90 2.68 -1.05
CA THR A 122 -7.33 3.87 -0.39
C THR A 122 -7.10 5.03 -1.34
N LEU A 123 -6.96 4.77 -2.64
CA LEU A 123 -6.82 5.79 -3.68
C LEU A 123 -8.15 6.15 -4.36
N SER A 124 -9.24 5.49 -3.98
CA SER A 124 -10.58 5.75 -4.53
C SER A 124 -10.99 7.22 -4.41
N PRO A 125 -11.67 7.80 -5.40
CA PRO A 125 -12.28 9.14 -5.32
C PRO A 125 -13.29 9.27 -4.18
N THR A 126 -13.86 8.17 -3.70
CA THR A 126 -14.75 8.15 -2.54
C THR A 126 -14.02 8.42 -1.21
N ARG A 127 -12.68 8.41 -1.20
CA ARG A 127 -11.85 8.72 -0.03
C ARG A 127 -11.47 10.19 -0.04
N SER A 128 -11.24 10.75 1.14
CA SER A 128 -10.81 12.14 1.25
C SER A 128 -9.45 12.35 0.57
N LEU A 129 -9.23 13.54 0.01
CA LEU A 129 -7.94 13.88 -0.61
C LEU A 129 -6.76 13.67 0.36
N GLN A 130 -6.96 13.96 1.65
CA GLN A 130 -5.94 13.73 2.68
C GLN A 130 -5.61 12.23 2.82
N GLU A 131 -6.59 11.33 2.92
CA GLU A 131 -6.33 9.88 2.97
C GLU A 131 -5.56 9.37 1.74
N ARG A 132 -5.91 9.90 0.55
CA ARG A 132 -5.25 9.57 -0.71
C ARG A 132 -3.79 10.04 -0.71
N LYS A 133 -3.52 11.26 -0.23
CA LYS A 133 -2.16 11.80 -0.05
C LYS A 133 -1.30 10.96 0.91
N HIS A 134 -1.83 10.62 2.08
CA HIS A 134 -1.11 9.77 3.04
C HIS A 134 -0.76 8.39 2.44
N THR A 135 -1.64 7.82 1.62
CA THR A 135 -1.33 6.57 0.91
C THR A 135 -0.15 6.75 -0.05
N LEU A 136 -0.11 7.84 -0.81
CA LEU A 136 0.99 8.15 -1.73
C LEU A 136 2.31 8.38 -1.00
N GLU A 137 2.28 9.06 0.15
CA GLU A 137 3.45 9.25 1.01
C GLU A 137 4.06 7.89 1.41
N PHE A 138 3.23 6.92 1.85
CA PHE A 138 3.73 5.59 2.18
C PHE A 138 4.32 4.87 0.97
N LEU A 139 3.69 4.92 -0.19
CA LEU A 139 4.22 4.24 -1.38
C LEU A 139 5.54 4.85 -1.86
N HIS A 140 5.69 6.17 -1.71
CA HIS A 140 6.92 6.87 -2.02
C HIS A 140 8.04 6.49 -1.06
N VAL A 141 7.79 6.55 0.25
CA VAL A 141 8.78 6.27 1.31
C VAL A 141 9.40 4.89 1.15
N ILE A 142 8.63 3.92 0.67
CA ILE A 142 9.11 2.54 0.59
C ILE A 142 9.71 2.22 -0.82
N ASN A 143 9.58 3.10 -1.82
CA ASN A 143 10.23 3.04 -3.16
C ASN A 143 10.19 1.66 -3.87
N HIS A 144 9.00 1.22 -4.29
CA HIS A 144 8.74 -0.19 -4.61
C HIS A 144 8.15 -0.47 -5.99
N GLN A 145 8.67 0.17 -7.03
CA GLN A 145 8.15 0.05 -8.39
C GLN A 145 8.05 -1.39 -8.91
N GLU A 146 9.05 -2.25 -8.68
CA GLU A 146 9.02 -3.65 -9.15
C GLU A 146 7.96 -4.49 -8.41
N ILE A 147 7.79 -4.25 -7.11
CA ILE A 147 6.75 -4.89 -6.29
C ILE A 147 5.37 -4.44 -6.76
N LEU A 148 5.20 -3.15 -7.06
CA LEU A 148 3.96 -2.64 -7.65
C LEU A 148 3.67 -3.34 -8.98
N ARG A 149 4.66 -3.63 -9.83
CA ARG A 149 4.43 -4.41 -11.07
C ARG A 149 3.89 -5.82 -10.78
N GLU A 150 4.42 -6.50 -9.76
CA GLU A 150 3.89 -7.81 -9.35
C GLU A 150 2.43 -7.70 -8.87
N CYS A 151 2.06 -6.65 -8.14
CA CYS A 151 0.70 -6.42 -7.65
C CYS A 151 -0.27 -5.94 -8.73
N LEU A 152 0.26 -5.30 -9.75
CA LEU A 152 -0.48 -4.74 -10.87
C LEU A 152 -0.40 -5.65 -12.10
N SER A 153 0.14 -6.86 -12.02
CA SER A 153 0.18 -7.74 -13.21
C SER A 153 -1.22 -7.92 -13.80
N ALA A 154 -1.35 -8.03 -15.13
CA ALA A 154 -2.64 -8.08 -15.85
C ALA A 154 -3.63 -9.18 -15.39
N THR A 155 -3.15 -10.15 -14.62
CA THR A 155 -3.99 -11.17 -13.97
C THR A 155 -4.86 -10.61 -12.83
N LEU A 156 -4.48 -9.46 -12.28
CA LEU A 156 -5.16 -8.78 -11.18
C LEU A 156 -5.99 -7.63 -11.74
N GLN A 157 -7.32 -7.68 -11.54
CA GLN A 157 -8.30 -6.72 -12.08
C GLN A 157 -8.27 -5.34 -11.37
N HIS A 158 -7.11 -4.90 -10.87
CA HIS A 158 -6.95 -3.65 -10.10
C HIS A 158 -6.43 -2.50 -10.95
N GLY A 159 -5.64 -2.80 -11.99
CA GLY A 159 -4.96 -1.79 -12.79
C GLY A 159 -5.87 -0.77 -13.48
N PRO A 160 -6.97 -1.18 -14.15
CA PRO A 160 -7.86 -0.23 -14.81
C PRO A 160 -8.48 0.79 -13.83
N LYS A 161 -8.95 0.34 -12.65
CA LYS A 161 -9.50 1.23 -11.61
C LYS A 161 -8.43 2.20 -11.10
N LEU A 162 -7.23 1.72 -10.79
CA LEU A 162 -6.13 2.58 -10.35
C LEU A 162 -5.71 3.60 -11.41
N SER A 163 -5.70 3.22 -12.70
CA SER A 163 -5.43 4.16 -13.79
C SER A 163 -6.44 5.30 -13.83
N LEU A 164 -7.72 5.01 -13.61
CA LEU A 164 -8.79 6.03 -13.55
C LEU A 164 -8.61 6.95 -12.34
N TYR A 165 -8.38 6.38 -11.15
CA TYR A 165 -8.28 7.15 -9.91
C TYR A 165 -7.07 8.07 -9.90
N LEU A 166 -5.92 7.60 -10.41
CA LEU A 166 -4.72 8.44 -10.51
C LEU A 166 -4.86 9.50 -11.61
N PHE A 167 -5.60 9.21 -12.68
CA PHE A 167 -5.90 10.21 -13.71
C PHE A 167 -6.78 11.33 -13.15
N GLU A 168 -7.88 11.01 -12.46
CA GLU A 168 -8.72 12.02 -11.81
C GLU A 168 -7.92 12.80 -10.77
N LEU A 169 -7.12 12.14 -9.92
CA LEU A 169 -6.31 12.84 -8.92
C LEU A 169 -5.36 13.88 -9.54
N MET A 170 -4.77 13.58 -10.69
CA MET A 170 -3.88 14.49 -11.43
C MET A 170 -4.61 15.55 -12.26
N HIS A 171 -5.92 15.40 -12.46
CA HIS A 171 -6.72 16.33 -13.24
C HIS A 171 -7.49 17.28 -12.31
N ASP A 172 -8.19 16.75 -11.32
CA ASP A 172 -9.13 17.49 -10.47
C ASP A 172 -8.45 18.09 -9.23
N HIS A 173 -7.38 17.45 -8.73
CA HIS A 173 -6.70 17.86 -7.47
C HIS A 173 -5.24 18.27 -7.66
N LYS A 174 -4.79 18.47 -8.90
CA LYS A 174 -3.38 18.73 -9.21
C LYS A 174 -2.77 19.87 -8.40
N ASP A 175 -3.48 20.99 -8.30
CA ASP A 175 -3.00 22.20 -7.63
C ASP A 175 -2.98 22.06 -6.11
N GLU A 176 -3.70 21.08 -5.57
CA GLU A 176 -3.67 20.73 -4.15
C GLU A 176 -2.53 19.76 -3.81
N LEU A 177 -1.91 19.11 -4.80
CA LEU A 177 -0.79 18.17 -4.59
C LEU A 177 0.56 18.89 -4.55
N THR A 178 1.44 18.46 -3.64
CA THR A 178 2.84 18.88 -3.64
C THR A 178 3.57 18.36 -4.89
N LYS A 179 4.74 18.93 -5.20
CA LYS A 179 5.53 18.47 -6.36
C LYS A 179 5.95 17.01 -6.21
N GLU A 180 6.29 16.60 -4.98
CA GLU A 180 6.69 15.25 -4.62
C GLU A 180 5.52 14.26 -4.77
N GLU A 181 4.31 14.67 -4.37
CA GLU A 181 3.07 13.90 -4.59
C GLU A 181 2.78 13.74 -6.08
N GLN A 182 2.86 14.82 -6.87
CA GLN A 182 2.66 14.76 -8.32
C GLN A 182 3.68 13.83 -9.01
N ILE A 183 4.95 13.88 -8.60
CA ILE A 183 5.99 12.96 -9.09
C ILE A 183 5.65 11.51 -8.73
N SER A 184 5.18 11.28 -7.50
CA SER A 184 4.81 9.94 -7.02
C SER A 184 3.62 9.36 -7.80
N VAL A 185 2.59 10.17 -8.05
CA VAL A 185 1.46 9.77 -8.90
C VAL A 185 1.93 9.48 -10.33
N GLY A 186 2.77 10.34 -10.91
CA GLY A 186 3.34 10.13 -12.24
C GLY A 186 4.15 8.83 -12.34
N ALA A 187 4.97 8.52 -11.34
CA ALA A 187 5.72 7.26 -11.27
C ALA A 187 4.80 6.05 -11.16
N PHE A 188 3.69 6.17 -10.42
CA PHE A 188 2.70 5.10 -10.28
C PHE A 188 1.93 4.88 -11.59
N MET A 189 1.49 5.95 -12.26
CA MET A 189 0.88 5.87 -13.59
C MET A 189 1.83 5.24 -14.61
N ASN A 190 3.12 5.57 -14.57
CA ASN A 190 4.12 4.94 -15.43
C ASN A 190 4.29 3.44 -15.12
N THR A 191 4.24 3.05 -13.84
CA THR A 191 4.26 1.64 -13.44
C THR A 191 3.07 0.88 -14.00
N LEU A 192 1.86 1.44 -13.94
CA LEU A 192 0.65 0.86 -14.56
C LEU A 192 0.79 0.71 -16.08
N LYS A 193 1.35 1.73 -16.75
CA LYS A 193 1.64 1.68 -18.19
C LYS A 193 2.59 0.53 -18.53
N LEU A 194 3.67 0.37 -17.76
CA LEU A 194 4.63 -0.72 -17.94
C LEU A 194 4.02 -2.11 -17.67
N CYS A 195 2.94 -2.19 -16.89
CA CYS A 195 2.17 -3.42 -16.67
C CYS A 195 1.16 -3.72 -17.80
N GLY A 196 1.07 -2.85 -18.82
CA GLY A 196 0.20 -3.04 -19.98
C GLY A 196 -1.20 -2.42 -19.84
N TYR A 197 -1.46 -1.63 -18.79
CA TYR A 197 -2.75 -0.92 -18.68
C TYR A 197 -2.80 0.31 -19.57
N LYS A 198 -4.01 0.57 -20.08
CA LYS A 198 -4.28 1.71 -20.94
C LYS A 198 -4.07 3.02 -20.16
N TYR A 199 -3.27 3.90 -20.73
CA TYR A 199 -2.98 5.21 -20.19
C TYR A 199 -3.99 6.23 -20.72
N ILE A 200 -4.56 7.04 -19.81
CA ILE A 200 -5.36 8.21 -20.17
C ILE A 200 -4.42 9.42 -20.17
N PRO A 201 -4.21 10.10 -21.32
CA PRO A 201 -3.40 11.30 -21.38
C PRO A 201 -3.91 12.37 -20.43
N LEU A 202 -3.03 12.99 -19.64
CA LEU A 202 -3.38 14.07 -18.70
C LEU A 202 -4.05 15.28 -19.37
N ASN A 203 -3.92 15.42 -20.69
CA ASN A 203 -4.55 16.47 -21.48
C ASN A 203 -5.92 16.06 -22.07
N ALA A 204 -6.40 14.84 -21.78
CA ALA A 204 -7.68 14.38 -22.26
C ALA A 204 -8.81 15.06 -21.46
N PRO A 205 -9.85 15.61 -22.13
CA PRO A 205 -10.97 16.21 -21.42
C PRO A 205 -11.68 15.14 -20.56
N PRO A 206 -12.14 15.47 -19.35
CA PRO A 206 -12.89 14.55 -18.50
C PRO A 206 -14.18 14.20 -19.23
N LYS A 207 -14.26 12.98 -19.76
CA LYS A 207 -15.49 12.48 -20.36
C LYS A 207 -16.47 12.14 -19.24
N PRO A 208 -17.76 12.49 -19.35
CA PRO A 208 -18.77 12.10 -18.37
C PRO A 208 -18.88 10.57 -18.19
N ASP A 209 -18.46 9.79 -19.19
CA ASP A 209 -18.36 8.34 -19.12
C ASP A 209 -17.28 7.84 -18.13
N LEU A 210 -16.23 8.63 -17.89
CA LEU A 210 -15.18 8.31 -16.91
C LEU A 210 -15.70 8.44 -15.47
N ILE A 211 -16.49 9.48 -15.21
CA ILE A 211 -17.12 9.72 -13.90
C ILE A 211 -18.09 8.59 -13.58
N LYS A 212 -18.93 8.17 -14.54
CA LYS A 212 -19.80 6.98 -14.36
C LYS A 212 -19.02 5.70 -14.09
N ALA A 213 -17.91 5.47 -14.80
CA ALA A 213 -17.07 4.29 -14.57
C ALA A 213 -16.34 4.30 -13.21
N MET A 214 -16.25 5.45 -12.54
CA MET A 214 -15.68 5.60 -11.20
C MET A 214 -16.72 5.43 -10.09
N GLU A 215 -18.01 5.63 -10.40
CA GLU A 215 -19.15 5.44 -9.48
C GLU A 215 -19.72 4.01 -9.51
N GLU A 216 -19.38 3.20 -10.51
CA GLU A 216 -19.76 1.78 -10.58
C GLU A 216 -18.92 0.92 -9.60
N ASP A 217 -19.37 0.87 -8.34
CA ASP A 217 -18.99 -0.11 -7.30
C ASP A 217 -20.20 -0.94 -6.84
#